data_AF-A0A378AA58-F1
#
_entry.id   AF-A0A378AA58-F1
#
_cell.length_a   1.000
_cell.length_b   1.000
_cell.length_c   1.000
_cell.angle_alpha   90.00
_cell.angle_beta   90.00
_cell.angle_gamma   90.00
#
_symmetry.space_group_name_H-M   'P 1'
#
loop_
_entity.id
_entity.type
_entity.pdbx_description
1 polymer ?
#
loop_
_entity_poly.entity_id
_entity_poly.type
_entity_poly.pdbx_seq_one_letter_code
_entity_poly.pdbx_strand_id
1 'polypeptide(L)'
;MANENPGVDIPVYGVPINTREALGVLHFKGFIIDDCVLYSGASLNDVYLHQHDKYRYDRYQCIRNGKMADIMFDWVDNNLVQGRGVNRLDRPDRPKSPEIKNDIRQYRQELRDRSYHFVGTAGDEELSVTPLVGLGKSSLLNKTIFHLMPCAEHKLTICTPYFNLPAVLVRNIIQLLRDGKQVEIIVGDKTANDFYIPEDQPFKIIGALPYLYEINLRRFLSRLQYYVNTDQLIVRLWKDDDNSYHLKRHVG
;
A
#
# COMPACT_ATOMS: atom_id res chain seq x y z
N MET A 1 -15.77 25.05 -5.66
CA MET A 1 -14.97 24.23 -6.59
C MET A 1 -15.76 23.67 -7.78
N ALA A 2 -16.74 22.76 -7.65
CA ALA A 2 -17.50 22.28 -8.84
C ALA A 2 -18.24 23.43 -9.58
N ASN A 3 -18.70 24.44 -8.84
CA ASN A 3 -19.33 25.64 -9.40
C ASN A 3 -18.34 26.64 -10.03
N GLU A 4 -17.03 26.49 -9.79
CA GLU A 4 -16.00 27.41 -10.31
C GLU A 4 -15.50 27.01 -11.70
N ASN A 5 -15.78 25.78 -12.14
CA ASN A 5 -15.41 25.28 -13.48
C ASN A 5 -16.61 24.59 -14.16
N PRO A 6 -17.67 25.36 -14.50
CA PRO A 6 -18.84 24.79 -15.17
C PRO A 6 -18.45 24.22 -16.53
N GLY A 7 -18.71 22.93 -16.74
CA GLY A 7 -18.43 22.22 -18.01
C GLY A 7 -17.31 21.19 -17.94
N VAL A 8 -16.55 21.11 -16.83
CA VAL A 8 -15.57 20.04 -16.61
C VAL A 8 -16.28 18.85 -15.98
N ASP A 9 -16.54 17.80 -16.77
CA ASP A 9 -17.02 16.50 -16.26
C ASP A 9 -15.83 15.60 -15.91
N ILE A 10 -15.67 15.28 -14.62
CA ILE A 10 -14.63 14.35 -14.15
C ILE A 10 -15.34 13.03 -13.81
N PRO A 11 -15.27 12.00 -14.67
CA PRO A 11 -15.91 10.73 -14.41
C PRO A 11 -15.25 10.03 -13.22
N VAL A 12 -16.06 9.50 -12.30
CA VAL A 12 -15.57 8.80 -11.10
C VAL A 12 -15.95 7.33 -11.20
N TYR A 13 -14.98 6.43 -11.40
CA TYR A 13 -15.25 5.01 -11.57
C TYR A 13 -15.14 4.23 -10.25
N GLY A 14 -16.16 3.43 -9.95
CA GLY A 14 -16.15 2.49 -8.83
C GLY A 14 -15.63 1.13 -9.29
N VAL A 15 -14.47 0.72 -8.75
CA VAL A 15 -13.79 -0.53 -9.14
C VAL A 15 -14.06 -1.63 -8.10
N PRO A 16 -14.93 -2.62 -8.39
CA PRO A 16 -15.29 -3.63 -7.41
C PRO A 16 -14.29 -4.80 -7.42
N ILE A 17 -13.30 -4.76 -6.53
CA ILE A 17 -12.31 -5.85 -6.39
C ILE A 17 -12.91 -7.12 -5.79
N ASN A 18 -13.99 -6.99 -5.02
CA ASN A 18 -14.68 -8.12 -4.43
C ASN A 18 -16.15 -7.77 -4.14
N THR A 19 -16.99 -8.80 -3.97
CA THR A 19 -18.42 -8.61 -3.66
C THR A 19 -18.67 -8.07 -2.26
N ARG A 20 -17.65 -8.11 -1.40
CA ARG A 20 -17.65 -7.58 -0.04
C ARG A 20 -16.31 -6.91 0.24
N GLU A 21 -16.36 -5.68 0.72
CA GLU A 21 -15.19 -4.85 1.01
C GLU A 21 -14.18 -5.53 1.95
N ALA A 22 -14.69 -6.16 3.03
CA ALA A 22 -13.88 -6.88 4.02
C ALA A 22 -13.02 -8.03 3.43
N LEU A 23 -13.32 -8.47 2.21
CA LEU A 23 -12.60 -9.55 1.53
C LEU A 23 -11.69 -9.04 0.38
N GLY A 24 -11.68 -7.75 0.09
CA GLY A 24 -10.83 -7.15 -0.94
C GLY A 24 -11.31 -5.78 -1.38
N VAL A 25 -10.37 -4.84 -1.43
CA VAL A 25 -10.55 -3.46 -1.89
C VAL A 25 -9.45 -3.07 -2.88
N LEU A 26 -9.67 -1.97 -3.62
CA LEU A 26 -8.66 -1.42 -4.51
C LEU A 26 -7.57 -0.71 -3.69
N HIS A 27 -6.37 -1.29 -3.70
CA HIS A 27 -5.15 -0.68 -3.16
C HIS A 27 -4.16 -0.29 -4.26
N PHE A 28 -4.65 -0.09 -5.49
CA PHE A 28 -3.87 0.49 -6.57
C PHE A 28 -3.52 1.95 -6.23
N LYS A 29 -2.31 2.38 -6.60
CA LYS A 29 -1.76 3.69 -6.24
C LYS A 29 -1.04 4.29 -7.45
N GLY A 30 -1.09 5.61 -7.55
CA GLY A 30 -0.48 6.39 -8.62
C GLY A 30 -1.47 7.38 -9.23
N PHE A 31 -1.01 8.61 -9.43
CA PHE A 31 -1.66 9.61 -10.27
C PHE A 31 -0.79 9.80 -11.51
N ILE A 32 -1.41 9.81 -12.67
CA ILE A 32 -0.72 9.98 -13.95
C ILE A 32 -1.17 11.33 -14.51
N ILE A 33 -0.22 12.23 -14.72
CA ILE A 33 -0.45 13.58 -15.22
C ILE A 33 0.59 13.82 -16.30
N ASP A 34 0.15 13.85 -17.55
CA ASP A 34 1.01 13.87 -18.73
C ASP A 34 2.10 12.79 -18.60
N ASP A 35 3.37 13.19 -18.65
CA ASP A 35 4.54 12.31 -18.54
C ASP A 35 5.04 12.08 -17.08
N CYS A 36 4.34 12.56 -16.04
CA CYS A 36 4.68 12.25 -14.64
C CYS A 36 3.71 11.25 -14.00
N VAL A 37 4.29 10.28 -13.29
CA VAL A 37 3.58 9.47 -12.30
C VAL A 37 3.91 9.98 -10.90
N LEU A 38 2.90 10.50 -10.20
CA LEU A 38 2.97 10.79 -8.76
C LEU A 38 2.53 9.54 -8.00
N TYR A 39 3.49 8.84 -7.41
CA TYR A 39 3.26 7.60 -6.67
C TYR A 39 3.29 7.85 -5.17
N SER A 40 2.20 7.48 -4.49
CA SER A 40 2.05 7.59 -3.03
C SER A 40 1.06 6.56 -2.49
N GLY A 41 1.23 6.15 -1.22
CA GLY A 41 0.23 5.37 -0.50
C GLY A 41 -1.01 6.19 -0.12
N ALA A 42 -0.91 7.51 -0.17
CA ALA A 42 -1.94 8.44 0.26
C ALA A 42 -3.24 8.29 -0.56
N SER A 43 -4.36 8.58 0.09
CA SER A 43 -5.63 8.86 -0.58
C SER A 43 -5.87 10.38 -0.58
N LEU A 44 -6.79 10.86 -1.41
CA LEU A 44 -7.15 12.28 -1.42
C LEU A 44 -8.13 12.59 -0.27
N ASN A 45 -7.61 13.16 0.82
CA ASN A 45 -8.39 13.72 1.93
C ASN A 45 -7.57 14.73 2.74
N ASP A 46 -8.22 15.42 3.67
CA ASP A 46 -7.63 16.51 4.47
C ASP A 46 -6.36 16.11 5.22
N VAL A 47 -6.31 14.93 5.84
CA VAL A 47 -5.15 14.51 6.64
C VAL A 47 -3.97 14.07 5.78
N TYR A 48 -4.18 13.41 4.64
CA TYR A 48 -3.07 13.08 3.74
C TYR A 48 -2.52 14.33 3.04
N LEU A 49 -3.37 15.34 2.79
CA LEU A 49 -2.99 16.58 2.14
C LEU A 49 -2.65 17.71 3.12
N HIS A 50 -2.64 17.43 4.43
CA HIS A 50 -2.34 18.38 5.49
C HIS A 50 -3.11 19.72 5.34
N GLN A 51 -4.42 19.64 5.11
CA GLN A 51 -5.27 20.82 4.89
C GLN A 51 -5.55 21.63 6.18
N HIS A 52 -5.47 20.96 7.33
CA HIS A 52 -5.63 21.55 8.67
C HIS A 52 -4.39 21.21 9.51
N ASP A 53 -4.48 21.29 10.84
CA ASP A 53 -3.33 21.08 11.74
C ASP A 53 -2.89 19.62 11.92
N LYS A 54 -3.65 18.66 11.39
CA LYS A 54 -3.32 17.22 11.48
C LYS A 54 -2.92 16.66 10.13
N TYR A 55 -1.87 15.85 10.13
CA TYR A 55 -1.46 15.12 8.93
C TYR A 55 -1.35 13.61 9.16
N ARG A 56 -1.41 12.90 8.05
CA ARG A 56 -1.17 11.47 7.95
C ARG A 56 0.07 11.22 7.09
N TYR A 57 1.13 10.77 7.73
CA TYR A 57 2.42 10.64 7.10
C TYR A 57 2.46 9.52 6.06
N ASP A 58 2.79 9.88 4.82
CA ASP A 58 3.01 8.96 3.71
C ASP A 58 4.24 9.41 2.90
N ARG A 59 4.59 8.66 1.87
CA ARG A 59 5.69 8.93 0.95
C ARG A 59 5.15 9.36 -0.40
N TYR A 60 5.84 10.30 -1.03
CA TYR A 60 5.46 10.86 -2.32
C TYR A 60 6.68 10.81 -3.25
N GLN A 61 6.49 10.30 -4.46
CA GLN A 61 7.51 10.29 -5.52
C GLN A 61 6.87 10.82 -6.80
N CYS A 62 7.39 11.90 -7.43
CA CYS A 62 7.07 12.19 -8.84
C CYS A 62 8.19 11.62 -9.69
N ILE A 63 7.81 10.74 -10.61
CA ILE A 63 8.69 10.10 -11.57
C ILE A 63 8.27 10.63 -12.94
N ARG A 64 9.14 11.45 -13.55
CA ARG A 64 8.93 11.97 -14.90
C ARG A 64 9.50 10.98 -15.91
N ASN A 65 8.62 10.21 -16.52
CA ASN A 65 8.95 9.19 -17.51
C ASN A 65 7.71 8.89 -18.36
N GLY A 66 7.64 9.47 -19.56
CA GLY A 66 6.47 9.34 -20.46
C GLY A 66 6.14 7.89 -20.79
N LYS A 67 7.15 7.05 -21.10
CA LYS A 67 6.93 5.62 -21.37
C LYS A 67 6.27 4.91 -20.19
N MET A 68 6.73 5.17 -18.98
CA MET A 68 6.14 4.57 -17.78
C MET A 68 4.73 5.10 -17.51
N ALA A 69 4.49 6.40 -17.75
CA ALA A 69 3.18 7.01 -17.63
C ALA A 69 2.18 6.35 -18.61
N ASP A 70 2.56 6.18 -19.88
CA ASP A 70 1.76 5.50 -20.90
C ASP A 70 1.46 4.05 -20.51
N ILE A 71 2.48 3.27 -20.11
CA ILE A 71 2.31 1.87 -19.67
C ILE A 71 1.32 1.77 -18.50
N MET A 72 1.43 2.68 -17.53
CA MET A 72 0.55 2.68 -16.36
C MET A 72 -0.86 3.14 -16.73
N PHE A 73 -1.00 4.13 -17.62
CA PHE A 73 -2.27 4.65 -18.10
C PHE A 73 -3.03 3.58 -18.87
N ASP A 74 -2.39 2.96 -19.86
CA ASP A 74 -2.97 1.89 -20.67
C ASP A 74 -3.44 0.73 -19.79
N TRP A 75 -2.67 0.38 -18.76
CA TRP A 75 -3.09 -0.65 -17.83
C TRP A 75 -4.33 -0.23 -17.03
N VAL A 76 -4.38 1.00 -16.52
CA VAL A 76 -5.53 1.52 -15.77
C VAL A 76 -6.77 1.60 -16.66
N ASP A 77 -6.65 2.11 -17.88
CA ASP A 77 -7.78 2.22 -18.80
C ASP A 77 -8.35 0.82 -19.14
N ASN A 78 -7.50 -0.06 -19.65
CA ASN A 78 -7.92 -1.40 -20.10
C ASN A 78 -8.41 -2.30 -18.96
N ASN A 79 -7.83 -2.19 -17.77
CA ASN A 79 -8.12 -3.13 -16.68
C ASN A 79 -9.02 -2.55 -15.61
N LEU A 80 -9.00 -1.24 -15.34
CA LEU A 80 -9.80 -0.62 -14.30
C LEU A 80 -10.96 0.20 -14.85
N VAL A 81 -10.78 1.02 -15.89
CA VAL A 81 -11.86 1.86 -16.43
C VAL A 81 -12.82 1.03 -17.27
N GLN A 82 -12.28 0.24 -18.20
CA GLN A 82 -13.03 -0.70 -19.05
C GLN A 82 -13.29 -2.05 -18.36
N GLY A 83 -13.01 -2.14 -17.06
CA GLY A 83 -13.15 -3.36 -16.28
C GLY A 83 -14.60 -3.83 -16.17
N ARG A 84 -14.81 -5.14 -16.22
CA ARG A 84 -16.15 -5.75 -16.07
C ARG A 84 -16.78 -5.36 -14.72
N GLY A 85 -18.01 -4.86 -14.75
CA GLY A 85 -18.75 -4.44 -13.54
C GLY A 85 -18.25 -3.13 -12.93
N VAL A 86 -17.30 -2.44 -13.57
CA VAL A 86 -16.91 -1.08 -13.21
C VAL A 86 -17.99 -0.12 -13.70
N ASN A 87 -18.40 0.79 -12.83
CA ASN A 87 -19.48 1.72 -13.11
C ASN A 87 -19.13 3.13 -12.63
N ARG A 88 -19.65 4.16 -13.33
CA ARG A 88 -19.54 5.55 -12.88
C ARG A 88 -20.34 5.75 -11.59
N LEU A 89 -19.68 6.27 -10.56
CA LEU A 89 -20.25 6.58 -9.26
C LEU A 89 -20.97 7.94 -9.27
N ASP A 90 -20.63 8.82 -10.20
CA ASP A 90 -21.27 10.11 -10.41
C ASP A 90 -22.64 10.01 -11.13
N ARG A 91 -23.04 8.80 -11.54
CA ARG A 91 -24.29 8.52 -12.22
C ARG A 91 -25.36 7.90 -11.28
N PRO A 92 -26.61 8.40 -11.29
CA PRO A 92 -27.67 7.89 -10.44
C PRO A 92 -28.22 6.52 -10.89
N ASP A 93 -28.10 6.20 -12.17
CA ASP A 93 -28.60 4.98 -12.83
C ASP A 93 -27.66 3.78 -12.70
N ARG A 94 -26.64 3.85 -11.83
CA ARG A 94 -25.68 2.76 -11.64
C ARG A 94 -26.31 1.52 -10.97
N PRO A 95 -25.88 0.30 -11.33
CA PRO A 95 -26.36 -0.91 -10.69
C PRO A 95 -25.91 -1.01 -9.24
N LYS A 96 -26.70 -1.71 -8.42
CA LYS A 96 -26.38 -2.09 -7.05
C LYS A 96 -25.49 -3.33 -7.04
N SER A 97 -24.67 -3.47 -5.99
CA SER A 97 -23.73 -4.60 -5.84
C SER A 97 -24.34 -6.01 -6.02
N PRO A 98 -25.59 -6.30 -5.61
CA PRO A 98 -26.20 -7.60 -5.88
C PRO A 98 -26.41 -7.91 -7.36
N GLU A 99 -26.67 -6.89 -8.19
CA GLU A 99 -27.01 -7.02 -9.62
C GLU A 99 -25.77 -7.40 -10.45
N ILE A 100 -24.60 -6.87 -10.07
CA ILE A 100 -23.31 -7.13 -10.74
C ILE A 100 -22.44 -8.16 -10.01
N LYS A 101 -23.00 -8.94 -9.08
CA LYS A 101 -22.23 -9.86 -8.23
C LYS A 101 -21.41 -10.90 -9.02
N ASN A 102 -21.98 -11.42 -10.12
CA ASN A 102 -21.30 -12.39 -10.97
C ASN A 102 -20.20 -11.73 -11.80
N ASP A 103 -20.45 -10.52 -12.30
CA ASP A 103 -19.46 -9.71 -13.01
C ASP A 103 -18.24 -9.42 -12.13
N ILE A 104 -18.47 -9.02 -10.87
CA ILE A 104 -17.41 -8.79 -9.89
C ILE A 104 -16.54 -10.03 -9.68
N ARG A 105 -17.15 -11.22 -9.64
CA ARG A 105 -16.41 -12.48 -9.44
C ARG A 105 -15.54 -12.82 -10.65
N GLN A 106 -16.07 -12.67 -11.86
CA GLN A 106 -15.32 -12.90 -13.10
C GLN A 106 -14.22 -11.86 -13.27
N TYR A 107 -14.54 -10.59 -13.07
CA TYR A 107 -13.59 -9.48 -13.12
C TYR A 107 -12.42 -9.69 -12.17
N ARG A 108 -12.68 -10.15 -10.93
CA ARG A 108 -11.61 -10.48 -9.99
C ARG A 108 -10.70 -11.61 -10.48
N GLN A 109 -11.25 -12.62 -11.16
CA GLN A 109 -10.45 -13.70 -11.73
C GLN A 109 -9.59 -13.17 -12.87
N GLU A 110 -10.17 -12.41 -13.80
CA GLU A 110 -9.47 -11.77 -14.90
C GLU A 110 -8.32 -10.89 -14.39
N LEU A 111 -8.56 -10.04 -13.38
CA LEU A 111 -7.55 -9.15 -12.80
C LEU A 111 -6.37 -9.87 -12.12
N ARG A 112 -6.52 -11.11 -11.66
CA ARG A 112 -5.42 -11.84 -11.00
C ARG A 112 -4.27 -12.12 -11.93
N ASP A 113 -4.57 -12.28 -13.22
CA ASP A 113 -3.60 -12.66 -14.25
C ASP A 113 -3.09 -11.44 -15.04
N ARG A 114 -3.52 -10.23 -14.65
CA ARG A 114 -3.07 -8.98 -15.29
C ARG A 114 -1.75 -8.49 -14.70
N SER A 115 -0.85 -8.07 -15.58
CA SER A 115 0.41 -7.39 -15.28
C SER A 115 0.59 -6.18 -16.20
N TYR A 116 1.51 -5.29 -15.83
CA TYR A 116 2.03 -4.32 -16.79
C TYR A 116 2.79 -5.05 -17.90
N HIS A 117 2.64 -4.59 -19.14
CA HIS A 117 3.36 -5.11 -20.29
C HIS A 117 4.27 -4.00 -20.80
N PHE A 118 5.57 -4.28 -20.86
CA PHE A 118 6.57 -3.33 -21.32
C PHE A 118 7.82 -4.07 -21.79
N VAL A 119 8.61 -3.39 -22.62
CA VAL A 119 9.95 -3.85 -22.99
C VAL A 119 10.95 -3.04 -22.17
N GLY A 120 11.68 -3.71 -21.28
CA GLY A 120 12.76 -3.08 -20.52
C GLY A 120 13.90 -2.72 -21.47
N THR A 121 14.27 -1.44 -21.52
CA THR A 121 15.38 -0.94 -22.35
C THR A 121 16.59 -0.54 -21.53
N ALA A 122 16.51 -0.62 -20.20
CA ALA A 122 17.59 -0.24 -19.31
C ALA A 122 18.66 -1.36 -19.27
N GLY A 123 19.93 -0.97 -19.31
CA GLY A 123 21.06 -1.87 -19.07
C GLY A 123 21.27 -2.20 -17.58
N ASP A 124 22.17 -3.13 -17.29
CA ASP A 124 22.45 -3.58 -15.91
C ASP A 124 23.06 -2.48 -15.02
N GLU A 125 23.73 -1.50 -15.61
CA GLU A 125 24.36 -0.36 -14.91
C GLU A 125 23.50 0.91 -14.90
N GLU A 126 22.26 0.84 -15.39
CA GLU A 126 21.37 1.98 -15.46
C GLU A 126 20.31 1.97 -14.35
N LEU A 127 20.01 3.15 -13.81
CA LEU A 127 18.88 3.31 -12.90
C LEU A 127 17.58 2.98 -13.65
N SER A 128 16.91 1.91 -13.22
CA SER A 128 15.68 1.43 -13.83
C SER A 128 14.50 1.41 -12.86
N VAL A 129 13.29 1.47 -13.41
CA VAL A 129 12.04 1.36 -12.67
C VAL A 129 11.16 0.32 -13.36
N THR A 130 10.70 -0.65 -12.60
CA THR A 130 9.83 -1.73 -13.08
C THR A 130 8.47 -1.63 -12.38
N PRO A 131 7.40 -1.22 -13.09
CA PRO A 131 6.06 -1.16 -12.50
C PRO A 131 5.54 -2.57 -12.24
N LEU A 132 4.97 -2.79 -11.06
CA LEU A 132 4.41 -4.09 -10.65
C LEU A 132 3.00 -3.90 -10.11
N VAL A 133 2.13 -4.86 -10.45
CA VAL A 133 0.77 -4.96 -9.93
C VAL A 133 0.50 -6.38 -9.46
N GLY A 134 -0.46 -6.54 -8.56
CA GLY A 134 -0.78 -7.86 -8.06
C GLY A 134 -2.09 -7.93 -7.30
N LEU A 135 -2.85 -9.01 -7.54
CA LEU A 135 -4.07 -9.35 -6.82
C LEU A 135 -3.98 -10.78 -6.29
N GLY A 136 -4.14 -10.95 -4.98
CA GLY A 136 -4.07 -12.25 -4.32
C GLY A 136 -2.66 -12.66 -3.87
N LYS A 137 -2.56 -13.79 -3.18
CA LYS A 137 -1.35 -14.20 -2.44
C LYS A 137 -0.16 -14.51 -3.34
N SER A 138 -0.39 -15.12 -4.50
CA SER A 138 0.63 -15.57 -5.45
C SER A 138 0.92 -14.58 -6.59
N SER A 139 0.51 -13.32 -6.43
CA SER A 139 0.70 -12.29 -7.45
C SER A 139 2.18 -11.99 -7.71
N LEU A 140 2.48 -11.44 -8.89
CA LEU A 140 3.83 -11.04 -9.28
C LEU A 140 4.44 -10.09 -8.24
N LEU A 141 3.72 -9.04 -7.84
CA LEU A 141 4.16 -8.11 -6.80
C LEU A 141 4.58 -8.81 -5.50
N ASN A 142 3.75 -9.71 -4.98
CA ASN A 142 4.05 -10.42 -3.73
C ASN A 142 5.25 -11.37 -3.89
N LYS A 143 5.36 -12.05 -5.03
CA LYS A 143 6.52 -12.90 -5.36
C LYS A 143 7.80 -12.07 -5.43
N THR A 144 7.77 -10.93 -6.10
CA THR A 144 8.92 -10.03 -6.20
C THR A 144 9.37 -9.56 -4.83
N ILE A 145 8.47 -9.11 -3.95
CA ILE A 145 8.83 -8.73 -2.58
C ILE A 145 9.45 -9.92 -1.82
N PHE A 146 8.84 -11.11 -1.95
CA PHE A 146 9.33 -12.33 -1.31
C PHE A 146 10.75 -12.72 -1.77
N HIS A 147 11.06 -12.56 -3.06
CA HIS A 147 12.36 -12.90 -3.63
C HIS A 147 13.41 -11.80 -3.47
N LEU A 148 13.02 -10.52 -3.42
CA LEU A 148 13.96 -9.41 -3.24
C LEU A 148 14.46 -9.29 -1.80
N MET A 149 13.62 -9.57 -0.79
CA MET A 149 14.04 -9.42 0.61
C MET A 149 15.29 -10.24 0.96
N PRO A 150 15.41 -11.54 0.61
CA PRO A 150 16.61 -12.33 0.89
C PRO A 150 17.87 -11.87 0.14
N CYS A 151 17.74 -11.05 -0.92
CA CYS A 151 18.87 -10.54 -1.68
C CYS A 151 19.62 -9.39 -0.96
N ALA A 152 19.12 -8.91 0.18
CA ALA A 152 19.77 -7.84 0.94
C ALA A 152 21.19 -8.26 1.37
N GLU A 153 22.21 -7.54 0.89
CA GLU A 153 23.61 -7.87 1.16
C GLU A 153 24.09 -7.37 2.52
N HIS A 154 23.55 -6.25 3.00
CA HIS A 154 23.98 -5.61 4.24
C HIS A 154 22.81 -5.34 5.19
N LYS A 155 21.73 -4.74 4.68
CA LYS A 155 20.64 -4.22 5.51
C LYS A 155 19.31 -4.29 4.79
N LEU A 156 18.28 -4.74 5.49
CA LEU A 156 16.88 -4.64 5.06
C LEU A 156 16.15 -3.59 5.92
N THR A 157 15.59 -2.54 5.32
CA THR A 157 14.70 -1.58 5.98
C THR A 157 13.25 -1.77 5.53
N ILE A 158 12.34 -1.94 6.50
CA ILE A 158 10.91 -2.12 6.29
C ILE A 158 10.15 -0.97 6.94
N CYS A 159 9.31 -0.29 6.17
CA CYS A 159 8.29 0.61 6.69
C CYS A 159 6.92 -0.06 6.54
N THR A 160 6.17 -0.18 7.62
CA THR A 160 4.80 -0.69 7.60
C THR A 160 3.93 0.09 8.58
N PRO A 161 2.70 0.50 8.23
CA PRO A 161 1.88 1.34 9.13
C PRO A 161 1.67 0.68 10.49
N TYR A 162 1.48 -0.64 10.46
CA TYR A 162 1.23 -1.47 11.64
C TYR A 162 2.05 -2.75 11.55
N PHE A 163 2.46 -3.28 12.70
CA PHE A 163 3.18 -4.54 12.76
C PHE A 163 2.21 -5.74 12.63
N ASN A 164 1.98 -6.17 11.38
CA ASN A 164 1.14 -7.32 11.05
C ASN A 164 1.66 -8.05 9.78
N LEU A 165 2.94 -8.39 9.78
CA LEU A 165 3.60 -8.98 8.61
C LEU A 165 3.12 -10.42 8.35
N PRO A 166 2.93 -10.82 7.07
CA PRO A 166 2.70 -12.22 6.73
C PRO A 166 3.80 -13.13 7.26
N ALA A 167 3.45 -14.34 7.72
CA ALA A 167 4.40 -15.31 8.27
C ALA A 167 5.58 -15.61 7.32
N VAL A 168 5.35 -15.53 6.01
CA VAL A 168 6.39 -15.73 4.99
C VAL A 168 7.46 -14.63 5.07
N LEU A 169 7.08 -13.37 5.23
CA LEU A 169 8.03 -12.25 5.35
C LEU A 169 8.78 -12.31 6.69
N VAL A 170 8.09 -12.71 7.76
CA VAL A 170 8.71 -12.94 9.07
C VAL A 170 9.81 -14.01 8.99
N ARG A 171 9.62 -15.08 8.21
CA ARG A 171 10.66 -16.09 7.99
C ARG A 171 11.89 -15.51 7.27
N ASN A 172 11.69 -14.68 6.24
CA ASN A 172 12.79 -14.03 5.53
C ASN A 172 13.58 -13.09 6.46
N ILE A 173 12.89 -12.31 7.30
CA ILE A 173 13.54 -11.44 8.30
C ILE A 173 14.42 -12.25 9.24
N ILE A 174 13.90 -13.36 9.78
CA ILE A 174 14.67 -14.22 10.68
C ILE A 174 15.88 -14.84 9.97
N GLN A 175 15.73 -15.22 8.70
CA GLN A 175 16.84 -15.77 7.92
C GLN A 175 17.96 -14.74 7.72
N LEU A 176 17.62 -13.51 7.30
CA LEU A 176 18.58 -12.42 7.16
C LEU A 176 19.34 -12.12 8.46
N LEU A 177 18.65 -12.12 9.60
CA LEU A 177 19.27 -11.96 10.91
C LEU A 177 20.23 -13.12 11.24
N ARG A 178 19.88 -14.36 10.87
CA ARG A 178 20.80 -15.50 11.03
C ARG A 178 22.03 -15.40 10.14
N ASP A 179 21.88 -14.82 8.95
CA ASP A 179 22.95 -14.63 7.97
C ASP A 179 23.84 -13.41 8.26
N GLY A 180 23.72 -12.80 9.46
CA GLY A 180 24.56 -11.67 9.87
C GLY A 180 24.11 -10.33 9.29
N LYS A 181 22.97 -10.25 8.59
CA LYS A 181 22.47 -9.01 7.99
C LYS A 181 21.71 -8.16 9.01
N GLN A 182 21.74 -6.84 8.85
CA GLN A 182 20.95 -5.94 9.67
C GLN A 182 19.50 -5.86 9.16
N VAL A 183 18.53 -5.79 10.06
CA VAL A 183 17.13 -5.53 9.73
C VAL A 183 16.64 -4.34 10.55
N GLU A 184 16.09 -3.34 9.88
CA GLU A 184 15.46 -2.17 10.49
C GLU A 184 13.96 -2.15 10.16
N ILE A 185 13.11 -2.04 11.19
CA ILE A 185 11.66 -1.99 11.04
C ILE A 185 11.14 -0.69 11.64
N ILE A 186 10.44 0.09 10.83
CA ILE A 186 9.84 1.38 11.20
C ILE A 186 8.32 1.25 11.15
N VAL A 187 7.68 1.38 12.31
CA VAL A 187 6.22 1.28 12.50
C VAL A 187 5.70 2.48 13.27
N GLY A 188 4.41 2.79 13.15
CA GLY A 188 3.78 3.81 13.99
C GLY A 188 3.64 3.33 15.43
N ASP A 189 3.85 4.23 16.39
CA ASP A 189 3.39 4.04 17.76
C ASP A 189 1.87 3.80 17.77
N LYS A 190 1.34 3.14 18.81
CA LYS A 190 -0.11 2.92 18.93
C LYS A 190 -0.90 4.24 18.88
N THR A 191 -0.34 5.34 19.37
CA THR A 191 -0.97 6.68 19.35
C THR A 191 -0.97 7.32 17.96
N ALA A 192 -0.06 6.90 17.08
CA ALA A 192 0.01 7.33 15.68
C ALA A 192 -0.89 6.48 14.74
N ASN A 193 -1.82 5.71 15.30
CA ASN A 193 -2.78 4.91 14.57
C ASN A 193 -4.14 5.60 14.58
N ASP A 194 -4.83 5.73 13.44
CA ASP A 194 -6.11 6.46 13.38
C ASP A 194 -7.26 5.76 14.13
N PHE A 195 -7.09 4.49 14.49
CA PHE A 195 -8.03 3.78 15.35
C PHE A 195 -7.75 3.97 16.84
N TYR A 196 -6.67 4.66 17.23
CA TYR A 196 -6.37 4.93 18.62
C TYR A 196 -7.46 5.81 19.25
N ILE A 197 -7.86 5.42 20.46
CA ILE A 197 -8.82 6.17 21.27
C ILE A 197 -8.07 6.52 22.56
N PRO A 198 -7.90 7.82 22.89
CA PRO A 198 -7.31 8.26 24.15
C PRO A 198 -7.99 7.62 25.37
N GLU A 199 -7.23 7.39 26.44
CA GLU A 199 -7.69 6.65 27.62
C GLU A 199 -8.80 7.38 28.39
N ASP A 200 -8.92 8.70 28.22
CA ASP A 200 -9.96 9.56 28.78
C ASP A 200 -11.25 9.58 27.95
N GLN A 201 -11.28 8.92 26.78
CA GLN A 201 -12.44 8.86 25.89
C GLN A 201 -13.18 7.52 25.96
N PRO A 202 -14.49 7.47 25.62
CA PRO A 202 -15.25 6.23 25.61
C PRO A 202 -14.68 5.19 24.64
N PHE A 203 -14.33 4.02 25.17
CA PHE A 203 -13.79 2.92 24.39
C PHE A 203 -14.76 2.39 23.33
N LYS A 204 -14.23 2.08 22.14
CA LYS A 204 -14.90 1.31 21.09
C LYS A 204 -14.01 0.13 20.68
N ILE A 205 -14.60 -0.98 20.27
CA ILE A 205 -13.88 -2.22 19.91
C ILE A 205 -12.77 -1.97 18.87
N ILE A 206 -13.00 -1.10 17.88
CA ILE A 206 -12.00 -0.75 16.87
C ILE A 206 -10.71 -0.16 17.48
N GLY A 207 -10.82 0.48 18.65
CA GLY A 207 -9.72 1.01 19.43
C GLY A 207 -8.80 -0.03 20.06
N ALA A 208 -9.15 -1.32 19.99
CA ALA A 208 -8.24 -2.41 20.37
C ALA A 208 -7.18 -2.72 19.29
N LEU A 209 -7.38 -2.31 18.04
CA LEU A 209 -6.46 -2.63 16.93
C LEU A 209 -5.03 -2.13 17.15
N PRO A 210 -4.78 -0.88 17.57
CA PRO A 210 -3.43 -0.39 17.84
C PRO A 210 -2.69 -1.24 18.88
N TYR A 211 -3.37 -1.60 19.97
CA TYR A 211 -2.83 -2.46 21.03
C TYR A 211 -2.54 -3.88 20.54
N LEU A 212 -3.38 -4.44 19.66
CA LEU A 212 -3.12 -5.75 19.05
C LEU A 212 -1.81 -5.73 18.23
N TYR A 213 -1.57 -4.67 17.45
CA TYR A 213 -0.33 -4.52 16.68
C TYR A 213 0.89 -4.35 17.60
N GLU A 214 0.77 -3.57 18.68
CA GLU A 214 1.82 -3.42 19.69
C GLU A 214 2.14 -4.75 20.39
N ILE A 215 1.13 -5.55 20.75
CA ILE A 215 1.32 -6.89 21.34
C ILE A 215 2.06 -7.82 20.36
N ASN A 216 1.68 -7.79 19.07
CA ASN A 216 2.37 -8.58 18.04
C ASN A 216 3.83 -8.16 17.90
N LEU A 217 4.11 -6.85 17.90
CA LEU A 217 5.46 -6.32 17.86
C LEU A 217 6.27 -6.75 19.09
N ARG A 218 5.71 -6.60 20.29
CA ARG A 218 6.34 -7.01 21.55
C ARG A 218 6.70 -8.49 21.53
N ARG A 219 5.78 -9.37 21.12
CA ARG A 219 6.05 -10.81 20.99
C ARG A 219 7.16 -11.11 19.99
N PHE A 220 7.19 -10.41 18.86
CA PHE A 220 8.23 -10.56 17.86
C PHE A 220 9.61 -10.15 18.41
N LEU A 221 9.69 -9.00 19.07
CA LEU A 221 10.92 -8.49 19.69
C LEU A 221 11.41 -9.41 20.80
N SER A 222 10.54 -9.85 21.72
CA SER A 222 10.94 -10.75 22.82
C SER A 222 11.54 -12.06 22.30
N ARG A 223 11.04 -12.59 21.18
CA ARG A 223 11.58 -13.81 20.56
C ARG A 223 12.94 -13.59 19.90
N LEU A 224 13.24 -12.36 19.47
CA LEU A 224 14.45 -11.99 18.74
C LEU A 224 15.37 -11.07 19.56
N GLN A 225 15.22 -11.09 20.89
CA GLN A 225 15.92 -10.18 21.81
C GLN A 225 17.44 -10.19 21.63
N TYR A 226 18.01 -11.35 21.33
CA TYR A 226 19.44 -11.47 21.01
C TYR A 226 19.85 -10.51 19.89
N TYR A 227 19.11 -10.49 18.78
CA TYR A 227 19.39 -9.62 17.64
C TYR A 227 19.16 -8.14 17.93
N VAL A 228 18.25 -7.82 18.85
CA VAL A 228 18.04 -6.45 19.33
C VAL A 228 19.26 -5.99 20.13
N ASN A 229 19.77 -6.84 21.03
CA ASN A 229 20.91 -6.52 21.88
C ASN A 229 22.22 -6.36 21.11
N THR A 230 22.32 -6.90 19.89
CA THR A 230 23.48 -6.79 19.01
C THR A 230 23.31 -5.74 17.91
N ASP A 231 22.29 -4.88 17.99
CA ASP A 231 21.94 -3.85 16.99
C ASP A 231 21.74 -4.41 15.56
N GLN A 232 21.50 -5.71 15.47
CA GLN A 232 21.23 -6.39 14.22
C GLN A 232 19.75 -6.31 13.83
N LEU A 233 18.86 -6.26 14.83
CA LEU A 233 17.44 -5.95 14.66
C LEU A 233 17.13 -4.59 15.31
N ILE A 234 16.91 -3.58 14.48
CA ILE A 234 16.54 -2.23 14.91
C ILE A 234 15.04 -2.05 14.72
N VAL A 235 14.33 -1.62 15.75
CA VAL A 235 12.91 -1.23 15.64
C VAL A 235 12.74 0.22 16.05
N ARG A 236 12.11 1.00 15.19
CA ARG A 236 11.79 2.41 15.44
C ARG A 236 10.28 2.59 15.50
N LEU A 237 9.82 3.25 16.55
CA LEU A 237 8.44 3.71 16.68
C LEU A 237 8.39 5.16 16.20
N TRP A 238 7.60 5.42 15.17
CA TRP A 238 7.30 6.77 14.73
C TRP A 238 6.16 7.34 15.56
N LYS A 239 6.36 8.56 16.04
CA LYS A 239 5.35 9.36 16.73
C LYS A 239 5.68 10.82 16.50
N ASP A 240 4.66 11.61 16.19
CA ASP A 240 4.72 13.06 16.11
C ASP A 240 3.39 13.61 16.61
N ASP A 241 3.35 14.02 17.87
CA ASP A 241 2.15 14.48 18.57
C ASP A 241 0.91 13.59 18.28
N ASP A 242 -0.11 14.20 17.69
CA ASP A 242 -1.42 13.64 17.35
C ASP A 242 -1.50 13.21 15.87
N ASN A 243 -0.40 13.27 15.13
CA ASN A 243 -0.33 12.91 13.71
C ASN A 243 -0.23 11.39 13.54
N SER A 244 -0.69 10.89 12.39
CA SER A 244 -0.76 9.44 12.14
C SER A 244 0.24 8.93 11.11
N TYR A 245 0.59 7.64 11.19
CA TYR A 245 1.63 7.01 10.36
C TYR A 245 1.04 6.05 9.32
N HIS A 246 1.42 6.18 8.04
CA HIS A 246 0.98 5.29 6.95
C HIS A 246 2.06 4.87 5.95
N LEU A 247 3.33 4.94 6.32
CA LEU A 247 4.41 4.55 5.40
C LEU A 247 4.40 3.05 5.07
N LYS A 248 4.55 2.73 3.78
CA LYS A 248 4.77 1.37 3.25
C LYS A 248 6.03 1.35 2.40
N ARG A 249 7.00 0.48 2.73
CA ARG A 249 8.25 0.31 1.97
C ARG A 249 8.98 -0.97 2.35
N HIS A 250 9.65 -1.58 1.37
CA HIS A 250 10.73 -2.54 1.59
C HIS A 250 11.96 -2.01 0.85
N VAL A 251 13.12 -1.95 1.49
CA VAL A 251 14.42 -1.59 0.89
C VAL A 251 15.42 -2.62 1.34
N GLY A 252 15.99 -3.37 0.41
CA GLY A 252 17.13 -4.25 0.64
C GLY A 252 18.41 -3.65 0.08
#